data_AF-A0ABD0R8S3-F1
#
_entry.id   AF-A0ABD0R8S3-F1
#
_cell.length_a   1.000
_cell.length_b   1.000
_cell.length_c   1.000
_cell.angle_alpha   90.00
_cell.angle_beta   90.00
_cell.angle_gamma   90.00
#
_symmetry.space_group_name_H-M   'P 1'
#
loop_
_entity.id
_entity.type
_entity.pdbx_description
1 polymer ?
#
loop_
_entity_poly.entity_id
_entity_poly.type
_entity_poly.pdbx_seq_one_letter_code
_entity_poly.pdbx_strand_id
1 'polypeptide(L)'
;PVIQTEVKTPEFHPSIGKEEVLNESSSSSSSSLRLQSFIKEECDSGGEDEGCEFDTTRLAQQVKEALQRLNIGQRVFGHYVLGLSQGTVSDILARPKPWSKLTSRGREPFLRMKHFLSDEHSIRTLSVIQERLR
;
A
#
# COMPACT_ATOMS: atom_id res chain seq x y z
N PRO A 1 -11.41 -17.24 69.54
CA PRO A 1 -12.55 -16.41 69.11
C PRO A 1 -12.14 -15.58 67.88
N VAL A 2 -12.60 -15.97 66.68
CA VAL A 2 -13.62 -15.22 65.89
C VAL A 2 -13.11 -13.80 65.59
N ILE A 3 -12.88 -13.41 64.33
CA ILE A 3 -13.92 -13.12 63.34
C ILE A 3 -13.38 -13.32 61.91
N GLN A 4 -14.15 -14.07 61.12
CA GLN A 4 -14.07 -14.16 59.67
C GLN A 4 -14.41 -12.82 59.04
N THR A 5 -13.64 -12.34 58.07
CA THR A 5 -14.16 -11.37 57.09
C THR A 5 -13.85 -11.87 55.69
N GLU A 6 -14.93 -12.33 55.07
CA GLU A 6 -15.09 -12.81 53.71
C GLU A 6 -14.81 -11.68 52.73
N VAL A 7 -13.78 -11.81 51.90
CA VAL A 7 -13.55 -10.91 50.77
C VAL A 7 -14.40 -11.41 49.61
N LYS A 8 -15.63 -10.91 49.56
CA LYS A 8 -16.62 -11.12 48.51
C LYS A 8 -16.15 -10.42 47.24
N THR A 9 -15.75 -11.19 46.22
CA THR A 9 -15.51 -10.71 44.86
C THR A 9 -16.81 -10.26 44.22
N PRO A 10 -16.94 -9.03 43.70
CA PRO A 10 -18.06 -8.67 42.85
C PRO A 10 -17.84 -9.23 41.44
N GLU A 11 -18.71 -10.15 41.02
CA GLU A 11 -18.89 -10.53 39.61
C GLU A 11 -19.26 -9.29 38.79
N PHE A 12 -18.47 -9.01 37.75
CA PHE A 12 -18.79 -8.00 36.75
C PHE A 12 -19.28 -8.71 35.49
N HIS A 13 -20.60 -8.81 35.35
CA HIS A 13 -21.26 -9.14 34.07
C HIS A 13 -21.53 -7.84 33.32
N PRO A 14 -21.03 -7.65 32.10
CA PRO A 14 -21.63 -6.71 31.18
C PRO A 14 -22.51 -7.47 30.18
N SER A 15 -23.80 -7.53 30.47
CA SER A 15 -24.81 -7.79 29.44
C SER A 15 -25.34 -6.46 28.91
N ILE A 16 -25.28 -6.33 27.58
CA ILE A 16 -26.10 -5.45 26.73
C ILE A 16 -25.81 -3.94 26.81
N GLY A 17 -25.23 -3.44 25.73
CA GLY A 17 -25.24 -2.03 25.35
C GLY A 17 -24.80 -1.90 23.91
N LYS A 18 -25.73 -1.58 23.01
CA LYS A 18 -25.47 -1.34 21.60
C LYS A 18 -24.76 0.01 21.49
N GLU A 19 -23.50 0.04 21.11
CA GLU A 19 -22.82 1.27 20.69
C GLU A 19 -22.57 1.22 19.18
N GLU A 20 -23.58 1.70 18.48
CA GLU A 20 -23.45 2.36 17.20
C GLU A 20 -22.81 3.73 17.48
N VAL A 21 -21.60 3.99 16.97
CA VAL A 21 -21.19 5.22 16.27
C VAL A 21 -19.66 5.26 16.11
N LEU A 22 -19.20 5.08 14.87
CA LEU A 22 -18.22 5.95 14.18
C LEU A 22 -18.01 5.33 12.79
N ASN A 23 -18.98 5.63 11.93
CA ASN A 23 -18.86 5.53 10.48
C ASN A 23 -17.79 6.54 10.04
N GLU A 24 -16.52 6.15 10.10
CA GLU A 24 -15.49 6.80 9.30
C GLU A 24 -15.76 6.42 7.84
N SER A 25 -16.64 7.22 7.24
CA SER A 25 -16.71 7.38 5.81
C SER A 25 -15.31 7.75 5.33
N SER A 26 -14.53 6.74 4.97
CA SER A 26 -13.46 6.90 4.01
C SER A 26 -14.14 7.39 2.74
N SER A 27 -14.25 8.71 2.62
CA SER A 27 -14.47 9.39 1.34
C SER A 27 -13.20 9.18 0.52
N SER A 28 -12.90 7.93 0.18
CA SER A 28 -12.05 7.62 -0.94
C SER A 28 -12.79 8.19 -2.14
N SER A 29 -12.28 9.28 -2.70
CA SER A 29 -12.83 9.88 -3.90
C SER A 29 -13.11 8.76 -4.92
N SER A 30 -14.26 8.79 -5.60
CA SER A 30 -14.64 7.75 -6.58
C SER A 30 -13.52 7.45 -7.59
N SER A 31 -12.66 8.43 -7.88
CA SER A 31 -11.45 8.29 -8.68
C SER A 31 -10.39 7.37 -8.05
N SER A 32 -10.15 7.49 -6.74
CA SER A 32 -9.22 6.64 -5.99
C SER A 32 -9.69 5.19 -5.93
N LEU A 33 -11.00 4.97 -5.70
CA LEU A 33 -11.58 3.63 -5.65
C LEU A 33 -11.50 2.93 -7.01
N ARG A 34 -11.79 3.63 -8.12
CA ARG A 34 -11.65 3.07 -9.48
C ARG A 34 -10.22 2.67 -9.82
N LEU A 35 -9.23 3.41 -9.31
CA LEU A 35 -7.82 3.07 -9.53
C LEU A 35 -7.41 1.83 -8.77
N GLN A 36 -7.89 1.67 -7.53
CA GLN A 36 -7.61 0.46 -6.76
C GLN A 36 -8.29 -0.77 -7.34
N SER A 37 -9.55 -0.65 -7.79
CA SER A 37 -10.21 -1.75 -8.49
C SER A 37 -9.38 -2.16 -9.71
N PHE A 38 -8.90 -1.20 -10.50
CA PHE A 38 -8.05 -1.51 -11.65
C PHE A 38 -6.72 -2.18 -11.26
N ILE A 39 -6.01 -1.64 -10.25
CA ILE A 39 -4.71 -2.19 -9.81
C ILE A 39 -4.89 -3.57 -9.17
N LYS A 40 -6.02 -3.81 -8.49
CA LYS A 40 -6.33 -5.07 -7.79
C LYS A 40 -6.82 -6.17 -8.73
N GLU A 41 -7.58 -5.84 -9.77
CA GLU A 41 -8.01 -6.83 -10.78
C GLU A 41 -6.84 -7.36 -11.61
N GLU A 42 -5.72 -6.62 -11.67
CA GLU A 42 -4.55 -7.01 -12.44
C GLU A 42 -3.42 -7.63 -11.58
N CYS A 43 -3.60 -7.85 -10.28
CA CYS A 43 -2.65 -8.59 -9.44
C CYS A 43 -3.12 -9.99 -9.05
N ASP A 44 -4.36 -10.36 -9.37
CA ASP A 44 -4.95 -11.68 -9.09
C ASP A 44 -4.68 -12.70 -10.21
N SER A 45 -3.41 -12.85 -10.59
CA SER A 45 -2.99 -14.13 -11.18
C SER A 45 -2.65 -15.05 -10.03
N GLY A 46 -3.70 -15.70 -9.51
CA GLY A 46 -3.59 -16.77 -8.53
C GLY A 46 -2.64 -17.86 -9.01
N GLY A 47 -1.82 -18.32 -8.07
CA GLY A 47 -0.84 -19.37 -8.27
C GLY A 47 0.01 -19.49 -7.02
N GLU A 48 -0.50 -20.22 -6.04
CA GLU A 48 0.26 -20.78 -4.91
C GLU A 48 1.22 -21.88 -5.41
N ASP A 49 1.83 -21.67 -6.58
CA ASP A 49 2.78 -22.59 -7.17
C ASP A 49 4.19 -22.12 -6.81
N GLU A 50 4.91 -23.04 -6.18
CA GLU A 50 6.26 -23.00 -5.70
C GLU A 50 7.26 -22.69 -6.85
N GLY A 51 7.27 -21.44 -7.35
CA GLY A 51 8.08 -21.08 -8.51
C GLY A 51 7.83 -19.72 -9.17
N CYS A 52 6.81 -18.95 -8.77
CA CYS A 52 6.51 -17.65 -9.38
C CYS A 52 7.62 -16.61 -9.11
N GLU A 53 8.58 -16.50 -10.04
CA GLU A 53 9.56 -15.42 -10.07
C GLU A 53 8.83 -14.07 -10.11
N PHE A 54 9.19 -13.15 -9.22
CA PHE A 54 8.59 -11.82 -9.14
C PHE A 54 8.74 -11.09 -10.48
N ASP A 55 7.62 -10.77 -11.13
CA ASP A 55 7.64 -10.09 -12.42
C ASP A 55 7.85 -8.58 -12.25
N THR A 56 9.10 -8.16 -12.31
CA THR A 56 9.52 -6.76 -12.28
C THR A 56 8.99 -5.95 -13.47
N THR A 57 8.74 -6.61 -14.60
CA THR A 57 8.25 -5.97 -15.82
C THR A 57 6.79 -5.59 -15.68
N ARG A 58 5.96 -6.55 -15.24
CA ARG A 58 4.54 -6.31 -14.93
C ARG A 58 4.41 -5.24 -13.85
N LEU A 59 5.21 -5.31 -12.80
CA LEU A 59 5.17 -4.29 -11.74
C LEU A 59 5.52 -2.89 -12.25
N ALA A 60 6.60 -2.75 -13.01
CA ALA A 60 7.01 -1.45 -13.55
C ALA A 60 5.92 -0.86 -14.46
N GLN A 61 5.22 -1.71 -15.20
CA GLN A 61 4.10 -1.31 -16.04
C GLN A 61 2.91 -0.80 -15.21
N GLN A 62 2.49 -1.55 -14.19
CA GLN A 62 1.43 -1.13 -13.28
C GLN A 62 1.73 0.20 -12.57
N VAL A 63 2.98 0.40 -12.14
CA VAL A 63 3.41 1.68 -11.55
C VAL A 63 3.28 2.81 -12.57
N LYS A 64 3.74 2.63 -13.82
CA LYS A 64 3.59 3.68 -14.85
C LYS A 64 2.14 4.06 -15.07
N GLU A 65 1.24 3.08 -15.14
CA GLU A 65 -0.18 3.33 -15.36
C GLU A 65 -0.82 4.04 -14.17
N ALA A 66 -0.50 3.61 -12.95
CA ALA A 66 -0.94 4.29 -11.74
C ALA A 66 -0.49 5.76 -11.74
N LEU A 67 0.80 6.02 -12.04
CA LEU A 67 1.35 7.37 -12.11
C LEU A 67 0.65 8.22 -13.19
N GLN A 68 0.41 7.67 -14.38
CA GLN A 68 -0.29 8.39 -15.46
C GLN A 68 -1.71 8.77 -15.06
N ARG A 69 -2.47 7.84 -14.48
CA ARG A 69 -3.87 8.09 -14.10
C ARG A 69 -3.98 9.08 -12.94
N LEU A 70 -3.06 9.00 -11.99
CA LEU A 70 -2.95 9.95 -10.87
C LEU A 70 -2.31 11.28 -11.30
N ASN A 71 -1.85 11.39 -12.55
CA ASN A 71 -1.08 12.54 -13.05
C ASN A 71 0.16 12.86 -12.20
N ILE A 72 0.80 11.83 -11.63
CA ILE A 72 2.01 11.95 -10.83
C ILE A 72 3.24 11.80 -11.73
N GLY A 73 4.17 12.75 -11.63
CA GLY A 73 5.43 12.67 -12.34
C GLY A 73 6.36 11.60 -11.74
N GLN A 74 7.11 10.90 -12.60
CA GLN A 74 8.14 9.93 -12.17
C GLN A 74 9.16 10.54 -11.21
N ARG A 75 9.46 11.84 -11.34
CA ARG A 75 10.35 12.58 -10.43
C ARG A 75 9.81 12.62 -9.01
N VAL A 76 8.53 12.94 -8.84
CA VAL A 76 7.87 13.01 -7.52
C VAL A 76 7.80 11.60 -6.94
N PHE A 77 7.34 10.63 -7.73
CA PHE A 77 7.32 9.23 -7.30
C PHE A 77 8.70 8.70 -6.87
N GLY A 78 9.70 8.93 -7.70
CA GLY A 78 11.07 8.52 -7.45
C GLY A 78 11.65 9.11 -6.17
N HIS A 79 11.41 10.40 -5.92
CA HIS A 79 11.91 11.08 -4.74
C HIS A 79 11.20 10.64 -3.46
N TYR A 80 9.86 10.58 -3.46
CA TYR A 80 9.07 10.37 -2.25
C TYR A 80 8.80 8.89 -1.91
N VAL A 81 8.79 7.98 -2.90
CA VAL A 81 8.54 6.55 -2.66
C VAL A 81 9.84 5.75 -2.70
N LEU A 82 10.67 6.00 -3.71
CA LEU A 82 11.87 5.18 -3.94
C LEU A 82 13.14 5.78 -3.31
N GLY A 83 13.16 7.08 -3.03
CA GLY A 83 14.36 7.79 -2.59
C GLY A 83 15.45 7.81 -3.67
N LEU A 84 15.07 7.79 -4.94
CA LEU A 84 15.97 7.69 -6.08
C LEU A 84 15.95 8.95 -6.94
N SER A 85 17.02 9.16 -7.70
CA SER A 85 17.09 10.23 -8.69
C SER A 85 16.12 9.97 -9.85
N GLN A 86 15.68 11.04 -10.53
CA GLN A 86 14.76 10.92 -11.67
C GLN A 86 15.35 10.07 -12.79
N GLY A 87 16.65 10.21 -13.11
CA GLY A 87 17.31 9.40 -14.12
C GLY A 87 17.24 7.91 -13.78
N THR A 88 17.63 7.55 -12.55
CA THR A 88 17.58 6.14 -12.07
C THR A 88 16.16 5.57 -12.11
N VAL A 89 15.16 6.35 -11.72
CA VAL A 89 13.75 5.92 -11.71
C VAL A 89 13.25 5.72 -13.13
N SER A 90 13.63 6.61 -14.04
CA SER A 90 13.33 6.49 -15.46
C SER A 90 13.93 5.22 -16.05
N ASP A 91 15.20 4.93 -15.76
CA ASP A 91 15.86 3.69 -16.20
C ASP A 91 15.18 2.43 -15.65
N ILE A 92 14.86 2.40 -14.35
CA ILE A 92 14.21 1.26 -13.69
C ILE A 92 12.83 1.00 -14.32
N LEU A 93 12.05 2.06 -14.58
CA LEU A 93 10.74 1.93 -15.18
C LEU A 93 10.84 1.61 -16.69
N ALA A 94 11.78 2.19 -17.41
CA ALA A 94 11.94 1.98 -18.85
C ALA A 94 12.46 0.57 -19.18
N ARG A 95 13.41 0.05 -18.39
CA ARG A 95 14.05 -1.25 -18.60
C ARG A 95 14.21 -1.99 -17.27
N PRO A 96 13.11 -2.49 -16.68
CA PRO A 96 13.18 -3.22 -15.43
C PRO A 96 14.03 -4.48 -15.60
N LYS A 97 15.05 -4.63 -14.74
CA LYS A 97 15.87 -5.85 -14.73
C LYS A 97 15.08 -7.00 -14.10
N PRO A 98 15.15 -8.23 -14.64
CA PRO A 98 14.44 -9.38 -14.08
C PRO A 98 14.89 -9.66 -12.65
N TRP A 99 13.96 -10.13 -11.81
CA TRP A 99 14.18 -10.31 -10.38
C TRP A 99 15.38 -11.19 -10.04
N SER A 100 15.59 -12.25 -10.82
CA SER A 100 16.72 -13.18 -10.69
C SER A 100 18.09 -12.53 -10.94
N LYS A 101 18.15 -11.37 -11.62
CA LYS A 101 19.39 -10.63 -11.88
C LYS A 101 19.58 -9.43 -10.93
N LEU A 102 18.68 -9.22 -9.99
CA LEU A 102 18.79 -8.15 -8.99
C LEU A 102 19.50 -8.65 -7.72
N THR A 103 20.41 -7.81 -7.21
CA THR A 103 20.98 -7.98 -5.87
C THR A 103 19.92 -7.65 -4.81
N SER A 104 20.13 -8.07 -3.56
CA SER A 104 19.19 -7.75 -2.45
C SER A 104 18.90 -6.26 -2.34
N ARG A 105 19.91 -5.39 -2.53
CA ARG A 105 19.73 -3.93 -2.57
C ARG A 105 18.97 -3.46 -3.81
N GLY A 106 19.17 -4.08 -4.97
CA GLY A 106 18.49 -3.72 -6.21
C GLY A 106 17.01 -4.11 -6.26
N ARG A 107 16.58 -5.02 -5.38
CA ARG A 107 15.18 -5.45 -5.23
C ARG A 107 14.33 -4.46 -4.44
N GLU A 108 14.95 -3.73 -3.51
CA GLU A 108 14.29 -2.72 -2.67
C GLU A 108 13.34 -1.77 -3.43
N PRO A 109 13.73 -1.11 -4.54
CA PRO A 109 12.81 -0.24 -5.27
C PRO A 109 11.58 -0.96 -5.81
N PHE A 110 11.70 -2.21 -6.24
CA PHE A 110 10.56 -3.00 -6.72
C PHE A 110 9.65 -3.41 -5.57
N LEU A 111 10.19 -3.75 -4.40
CA LEU A 111 9.36 -4.02 -3.23
C LEU A 111 8.56 -2.78 -2.80
N ARG A 112 9.19 -1.60 -2.81
CA ARG A 112 8.50 -0.33 -2.54
C ARG A 112 7.46 0.02 -3.58
N MET A 113 7.72 -0.24 -4.87
CA MET A 113 6.74 -0.12 -5.95
C MET A 113 5.51 -1.00 -5.69
N LYS A 114 5.71 -2.27 -5.32
CA LYS A 114 4.63 -3.19 -5.00
C LYS A 114 3.82 -2.72 -3.80
N HIS A 115 4.51 -2.26 -2.75
CA HIS A 115 3.88 -1.71 -1.56
C HIS A 115 3.07 -0.45 -1.89
N PHE A 116 3.63 0.48 -2.68
CA PHE A 116 2.94 1.69 -3.14
C PHE A 116 1.63 1.39 -3.86
N LEU A 117 1.60 0.37 -4.71
CA LEU A 117 0.38 -0.03 -5.41
C LEU A 117 -0.68 -0.64 -4.48
N SER A 118 -0.27 -1.20 -3.34
CA SER A 118 -1.16 -1.81 -2.35
C SER A 118 -1.61 -0.84 -1.26
N ASP A 119 -0.83 0.21 -0.98
CA ASP A 119 -1.07 1.14 0.11
C ASP A 119 -1.83 2.39 -0.34
N GLU A 120 -3.11 2.48 0.04
CA GLU A 120 -3.98 3.60 -0.31
C GLU A 120 -3.44 4.95 0.20
N HIS A 121 -2.84 4.95 1.40
CA HIS A 121 -2.32 6.18 1.99
C HIS A 121 -1.14 6.73 1.20
N SER A 122 -0.24 5.88 0.72
CA SER A 122 0.88 6.27 -0.14
C SER A 122 0.39 6.90 -1.44
N ILE A 123 -0.64 6.32 -2.07
CA ILE A 123 -1.26 6.85 -3.30
C ILE A 123 -1.88 8.23 -3.05
N ARG A 124 -2.70 8.37 -2.00
CA ARG A 124 -3.35 9.66 -1.66
C ARG A 124 -2.32 10.74 -1.33
N THR A 125 -1.32 10.40 -0.51
CA THR A 125 -0.25 11.31 -0.10
C THR A 125 0.51 11.85 -1.30
N LEU A 126 0.90 10.97 -2.23
CA LEU A 126 1.61 11.39 -3.43
C LEU A 126 0.77 12.28 -4.34
N SER A 127 -0.53 11.99 -4.47
CA SER A 127 -1.44 12.83 -5.27
C SER A 127 -1.52 14.25 -4.71
N VAL A 128 -1.63 14.39 -3.38
CA VAL A 128 -1.66 15.71 -2.71
C VAL A 128 -0.33 16.44 -2.86
N ILE A 129 0.80 15.73 -2.71
CA ILE A 129 2.13 16.32 -2.89
C ILE A 129 2.30 16.83 -4.33
N GLN A 130 1.92 16.02 -5.33
CA GLN A 130 2.00 16.41 -6.74
C GLN A 130 1.15 17.64 -7.05
N GLU A 131 -0.06 17.74 -6.48
CA GLU A 131 -0.94 18.91 -6.67
C GLU A 131 -0.32 20.19 -6.11
N ARG A 132 0.31 20.13 -4.94
CA ARG A 132 1.00 21.28 -4.33
C ARG A 132 2.25 21.74 -5.07
N LEU A 133 2.83 20.86 -5.90
CA LEU A 133 4.04 21.14 -6.68
C LEU A 133 3.74 21.61 -8.11
N ARG A 134 2.47 21.67 -8.51
CA ARG A 134 2.01 22.29 -9.76
C ARG A 134 1.86 23.80 -9.58
#